data_AF-A0A7H9EJE1-F1
#
_entry.id   AF-A0A7H9EJE1-F1
#
_cell.length_a   1.000
_cell.length_b   1.000
_cell.length_c   1.000
_cell.angle_alpha   90.00
_cell.angle_beta   90.00
_cell.angle_gamma   90.00
#
_symmetry.space_group_name_H-M   'P 1'
#
loop_
_entity.id
_entity.type
_entity.pdbx_description
1 polymer ?
#
loop_
_entity_poly.entity_id
_entity_poly.type
_entity_poly.pdbx_seq_one_letter_code
_entity_poly.pdbx_strand_id
1 'polypeptide(L)'
;MTKAGEGTKKEPTAIGSNIKHLQEKYSTKIEDWELIAKAHKLAIDTFDEPRDEFEMKNNAVIVSRYKLALDKIVYYKRLLAEVTDE
;
A
#
# COMPACT_ATOMS: atom_id res chain seq x y z
N MET A 1 -15.96 19.37 -49.01
CA MET A 1 -15.37 18.22 -48.29
C MET A 1 -14.77 18.75 -47.00
N THR A 2 -15.39 18.47 -45.85
CA THR A 2 -14.77 18.78 -44.56
C THR A 2 -15.02 17.59 -43.65
N LYS A 3 -13.98 16.79 -43.45
CA LYS A 3 -13.98 15.61 -42.59
C LYS A 3 -13.48 16.09 -41.23
N ALA A 4 -14.38 16.49 -40.35
CA ALA A 4 -14.04 16.72 -38.95
C ALA A 4 -13.98 15.35 -38.27
N GLY A 5 -12.76 14.85 -38.04
CA GLY A 5 -12.52 13.70 -37.18
C GLY A 5 -12.77 14.13 -35.74
N GLU A 6 -14.02 14.02 -35.29
CA GLU A 6 -14.35 14.09 -33.87
C GLU A 6 -13.81 12.85 -33.18
N GLY A 7 -12.58 12.95 -32.69
CA GLY A 7 -12.08 12.04 -31.66
C GLY A 7 -12.97 12.18 -30.44
N THR A 8 -13.94 11.28 -30.32
CA THR A 8 -14.85 11.23 -29.19
C THR A 8 -14.03 10.88 -27.96
N LYS A 9 -13.57 11.89 -27.20
CA LYS A 9 -13.15 11.68 -25.81
C LYS A 9 -14.39 11.21 -25.08
N LYS A 10 -14.52 9.89 -24.93
CA LYS A 10 -15.54 9.30 -24.06
C LYS A 10 -15.32 9.87 -22.67
N GLU A 11 -16.29 10.61 -22.15
CA GLU A 11 -16.27 11.06 -20.77
C GLU A 11 -16.18 9.83 -19.86
N PRO A 12 -15.35 9.88 -18.79
CA PRO A 12 -15.22 8.76 -17.89
C PRO A 12 -16.58 8.45 -17.25
N THR A 13 -17.02 7.20 -17.40
CA THR A 13 -18.26 6.73 -16.76
C THR A 13 -18.10 6.79 -15.24
N ALA A 14 -19.21 6.96 -14.51
CA ALA A 14 -19.18 6.98 -13.03
C ALA A 14 -18.49 5.73 -12.44
N ILE A 15 -18.61 4.59 -13.11
CA ILE A 15 -17.93 3.33 -12.76
C ILE A 15 -16.42 3.46 -12.95
N GLY A 16 -15.95 3.93 -14.11
CA GLY A 16 -14.52 4.11 -14.38
C GLY A 16 -13.87 5.16 -13.47
N SER A 17 -14.60 6.21 -13.09
CA SER A 17 -14.13 7.22 -12.12
C SER A 17 -13.94 6.62 -10.73
N ASN A 18 -14.86 5.74 -10.30
CA ASN A 18 -14.79 5.08 -9.00
C ASN A 18 -13.65 4.03 -8.94
N ILE A 19 -13.46 3.25 -10.01
CA ILE A 19 -12.34 2.31 -10.12
C ILE A 19 -11.00 3.05 -10.02
N LYS A 20 -10.83 4.15 -10.76
CA LYS A 20 -9.63 4.97 -10.71
C LYS A 20 -9.36 5.50 -9.29
N HIS A 21 -10.39 6.00 -8.61
CA HIS A 21 -10.26 6.45 -7.22
C HIS A 21 -9.81 5.34 -6.27
N LEU A 22 -10.34 4.12 -6.43
CA LEU A 22 -9.93 2.97 -5.62
C LEU A 22 -8.49 2.54 -5.92
N GLN A 23 -8.08 2.52 -7.19
CA GLN A 23 -6.70 2.22 -7.60
C GLN A 23 -5.70 3.18 -6.98
N GLU A 24 -5.96 4.50 -7.04
CA GLU A 24 -5.13 5.53 -6.43
C GLU A 24 -5.07 5.33 -4.90
N LYS A 25 -6.23 5.15 -4.25
CA LYS A 25 -6.32 4.95 -2.80
C LYS A 25 -5.52 3.73 -2.33
N TYR A 26 -5.64 2.59 -3.02
CA TYR A 26 -4.93 1.38 -2.62
C TYR A 26 -3.43 1.49 -2.89
N SER A 27 -3.02 2.13 -4.00
CA SER A 27 -1.61 2.40 -4.29
C SER A 27 -0.97 3.26 -3.20
N THR A 28 -1.60 4.37 -2.82
CA THR A 28 -1.12 5.21 -1.70
C THR A 28 -1.06 4.44 -0.39
N LYS A 29 -2.04 3.57 -0.10
CA LYS A 29 -2.00 2.74 1.12
C LYS A 29 -0.84 1.76 1.11
N ILE A 30 -0.51 1.16 -0.04
CA ILE A 30 0.66 0.29 -0.17
C ILE A 30 1.94 1.07 0.15
N GLU A 31 2.12 2.26 -0.44
CA GLU A 31 3.28 3.12 -0.20
C GLU A 31 3.41 3.52 1.29
N ASP A 32 2.30 3.94 1.92
CA ASP A 32 2.23 4.25 3.36
C ASP A 32 2.76 3.07 4.20
N TRP A 33 2.26 1.86 3.94
CA TRP A 33 2.64 0.66 4.70
C TRP A 33 4.06 0.19 4.39
N GLU A 34 4.55 0.36 3.15
CA GLU A 34 5.94 0.08 2.80
C GLU A 34 6.91 1.00 3.54
N LEU A 35 6.57 2.28 3.72
CA LEU A 35 7.35 3.21 4.54
C LEU A 35 7.37 2.76 6.01
N ILE A 36 6.22 2.39 6.57
CA ILE A 36 6.11 1.88 7.95
C ILE A 36 6.95 0.61 8.11
N ALA A 37 6.86 -0.33 7.16
CA ALA A 37 7.60 -1.58 7.19
C ALA A 37 9.12 -1.32 7.15
N LYS A 38 9.59 -0.41 6.28
CA LYS A 38 11.00 0.00 6.22
C LYS A 38 11.49 0.60 7.54
N ALA A 39 10.70 1.46 8.18
CA ALA A 39 11.07 2.08 9.45
C ALA A 39 11.21 1.03 10.57
N HIS A 40 10.27 0.08 10.67
CA HIS A 40 10.36 -0.98 11.68
C HIS A 40 11.47 -1.97 11.39
N LYS A 41 11.73 -2.29 10.11
CA LYS A 41 12.87 -3.11 9.72
C LYS A 41 14.19 -2.45 10.11
N LEU A 42 14.34 -1.15 9.84
CA LEU A 42 15.53 -0.40 10.26
C LEU A 42 15.72 -0.45 11.78
N ALA A 43 14.66 -0.29 12.57
CA ALA A 43 14.74 -0.43 14.02
C ALA A 43 15.20 -1.84 14.43
N ILE A 44 14.64 -2.90 13.84
CA ILE A 44 15.06 -4.29 14.10
C ILE A 44 16.54 -4.49 13.76
N ASP A 45 16.99 -3.96 12.62
CA ASP A 45 18.38 -4.11 12.16
C ASP A 45 19.36 -3.24 12.98
N THR A 46 18.89 -2.20 13.67
CA THR A 46 19.72 -1.26 14.45
C THR A 46 19.87 -1.69 15.90
N PHE A 47 18.86 -2.33 16.48
CA PHE A 47 18.90 -2.78 17.87
C PHE A 47 19.50 -4.19 17.96
N ASP A 48 20.56 -4.32 18.77
CA ASP A 48 21.17 -5.60 19.12
C ASP A 48 20.18 -6.52 19.88
N GLU A 49 20.64 -7.75 20.13
CA GLU A 49 19.92 -8.72 20.93
C GLU A 49 19.55 -8.10 22.31
N PRO A 50 18.27 -8.15 22.71
CA PRO A 50 17.79 -7.44 23.89
C PRO A 50 18.46 -7.98 25.16
N ARG A 51 18.90 -7.07 26.03
CA ARG A 51 19.73 -7.39 27.20
C ARG A 51 18.92 -7.63 28.47
N ASP A 52 17.66 -7.19 28.47
CA ASP A 52 16.72 -7.35 29.58
C ASP A 52 15.27 -7.55 29.08
N GLU A 53 14.36 -7.86 30.00
CA GLU A 53 12.95 -8.10 29.69
C GLU A 53 12.24 -6.88 29.08
N PHE A 54 12.67 -5.66 29.41
CA PHE A 54 12.08 -4.44 28.89
C PHE A 54 12.46 -4.25 27.41
N GLU A 55 13.74 -4.42 27.07
CA GLU A 55 14.24 -4.44 25.70
C GLU A 55 13.59 -5.58 24.89
N MET A 56 13.43 -6.78 25.47
CA MET A 56 12.74 -7.90 24.82
C MET A 56 11.30 -7.55 24.45
N LYS A 57 10.54 -6.93 25.36
CA LYS A 57 9.16 -6.50 25.10
C LYS A 57 9.10 -5.45 24.00
N ASN A 58 10.00 -4.47 24.01
CA ASN A 58 10.05 -3.44 22.98
C ASN A 58 10.39 -4.03 21.59
N ASN A 59 11.39 -4.91 21.52
CA ASN A 59 11.74 -5.61 20.29
C ASN A 59 10.58 -6.46 19.77
N ALA A 60 9.85 -7.15 20.65
CA ALA A 60 8.66 -7.90 20.26
C ALA A 60 7.57 -7.00 19.66
N VAL A 61 7.35 -5.81 20.21
CA VAL A 61 6.40 -4.82 19.67
C VAL A 61 6.85 -4.34 18.29
N ILE A 62 8.13 -4.02 18.10
CA ILE A 62 8.66 -3.57 16.80
C ILE A 62 8.48 -4.66 15.74
N VAL A 63 8.85 -5.91 16.07
CA VAL A 63 8.67 -7.07 15.17
C VAL A 63 7.19 -7.31 14.86
N SER A 64 6.30 -7.20 15.85
CA SER A 64 4.86 -7.36 15.63
C SER A 64 4.30 -6.30 14.69
N ARG A 65 4.75 -5.04 14.82
CA ARG A 65 4.32 -3.94 13.93
C ARG A 65 4.88 -4.07 12.53
N TYR A 66 6.12 -4.56 12.40
CA TYR A 66 6.68 -4.91 11.10
C TYR A 66 5.84 -5.97 10.38
N LYS A 67 5.50 -7.08 11.07
CA LYS A 67 4.63 -8.13 10.51
C LYS A 67 3.26 -7.59 10.10
N LEU A 68 2.63 -6.78 10.95
CA LEU A 68 1.36 -6.13 10.63
C LEU A 68 1.46 -5.26 9.37
N ALA A 69 2.54 -4.51 9.20
CA ALA A 69 2.74 -3.69 8.02
C ALA A 69 2.85 -4.56 6.75
N LEU A 70 3.57 -5.67 6.80
CA LEU A 70 3.65 -6.63 5.70
C LEU A 70 2.29 -7.23 5.34
N ASP A 71 1.50 -7.64 6.34
CA ASP A 71 0.16 -8.17 6.12
C ASP A 71 -0.76 -7.14 5.46
N LYS A 72 -0.65 -5.87 5.85
CA LYS A 72 -1.40 -4.77 5.24
C LYS A 72 -0.98 -4.50 3.80
N ILE A 73 0.31 -4.58 3.47
CA ILE A 73 0.80 -4.47 2.10
C ILE A 73 0.18 -5.56 1.23
N VAL A 74 0.21 -6.82 1.68
CA VAL A 74 -0.38 -7.95 0.94
C VAL A 74 -1.88 -7.75 0.75
N TYR A 75 -2.59 -7.34 1.80
CA TYR A 75 -4.02 -7.04 1.74
C TYR A 75 -4.35 -5.97 0.70
N TYR A 76 -3.65 -4.83 0.69
CA TYR A 76 -3.93 -3.77 -0.29
C TYR A 76 -3.47 -4.11 -1.70
N LYS A 77 -2.40 -4.91 -1.86
CA LYS A 77 -2.00 -5.45 -3.18
C LYS A 77 -3.09 -6.35 -3.77
N ARG A 78 -3.72 -7.18 -2.94
CA ARG A 78 -4.88 -7.99 -3.36
C ARG A 78 -6.06 -7.12 -3.77
N LEU A 79 -6.44 -6.14 -2.96
CA LEU A 79 -7.53 -5.22 -3.30
C LEU A 79 -7.25 -4.42 -4.58
N LEU A 80 -5.99 -4.02 -4.81
CA LEU A 80 -5.58 -3.35 -6.03
C LEU A 80 -5.76 -4.26 -7.24
N ALA A 81 -5.34 -5.53 -7.15
CA ALA A 81 -5.52 -6.52 -8.22
C ALA A 81 -7.01 -6.72 -8.56
N GLU A 82 -7.87 -6.85 -7.55
CA GLU A 82 -9.31 -7.00 -7.71
C GLU A 82 -9.97 -5.83 -8.49
N VAL A 83 -9.40 -4.62 -8.45
CA VAL A 83 -9.93 -3.44 -9.17
C VAL A 83 -9.14 -3.07 -10.44
N THR A 84 -8.07 -3.80 -10.78
CA THR A 84 -7.33 -3.63 -12.04
C THR A 84 -7.64 -4.70 -13.08
N ASP A 85 -8.15 -5.86 -12.64
CA ASP A 85 -8.51 -6.98 -13.52
C ASP A 85 -9.98 -6.94 -14.00
N GLU A 86 -10.75 -5.90 -13.63
CA GLU A 86 -12.09 -5.55 -14.17
C GLU A 86 -12.02 -4.58 -15.36
#